data_AF-A0A8K1G0E4-F1
#
_entry.id   AF-A0A8K1G0E4-F1
#
_cell.length_a   1.000
_cell.length_b   1.000
_cell.length_c   1.000
_cell.angle_alpha   90.00
_cell.angle_beta   90.00
_cell.angle_gamma   90.00
#
_symmetry.space_group_name_H-M   'P 1'
#
loop_
_entity.id
_entity.type
_entity.pdbx_description
1 polymer ?
#
loop_
_entity_poly.entity_id
_entity_poly.type
_entity_poly.pdbx_seq_one_letter_code
_entity_poly.pdbx_strand_id
1 'polypeptide(L)'
;MAEADVEDAARPWPPPAGAYAEERGLFQLLQTMLEELLIHKPDDPIEFMINHLKENNDDAPRICVLGPPASGKTTAAMWLCKHFNAIRVSQETLLFKEVLMQTEEAKAYKERNQKIPNALWANLIQERLSNVDCIKQVRIAP
;
A
#
# COMPACT_ATOMS: atom_id res chain seq x y z
N MET A 1 41.66 46.76 18.95
CA MET A 1 41.35 46.84 17.50
C MET A 1 42.15 45.73 16.82
N ALA A 2 41.57 44.61 16.39
CA ALA A 2 40.19 44.21 16.26
C ALA A 2 40.12 42.69 16.51
N GLU A 3 39.24 42.24 17.40
CA GLU A 3 38.81 40.85 17.41
C GLU A 3 37.76 40.71 16.31
N ALA A 4 37.99 39.76 15.42
CA ALA A 4 37.05 39.43 14.36
C ALA A 4 35.89 38.66 15.00
N ASP A 5 34.76 39.34 15.16
CA ASP A 5 33.47 38.72 15.43
C ASP A 5 33.11 37.78 14.27
N VAL A 6 33.36 36.49 14.46
CA VAL A 6 32.79 35.44 13.61
C VAL A 6 31.35 35.28 14.05
N GLU A 7 30.47 35.93 13.29
CA GLU A 7 29.03 35.86 13.33
C GLU A 7 28.58 34.39 13.25
N ASP A 8 28.37 33.77 14.42
CA ASP A 8 27.78 32.44 14.56
C ASP A 8 26.30 32.56 14.19
N ALA A 9 26.04 32.44 12.89
CA ALA A 9 24.71 32.42 12.32
C ALA A 9 23.92 31.29 12.97
N ALA A 10 23.08 31.68 13.93
CA ALA A 10 22.18 30.82 14.70
C ALA A 10 21.50 29.79 13.80
N ARG A 11 22.00 28.54 13.82
CA ARG A 11 21.22 27.40 13.36
C ARG A 11 19.96 27.36 14.21
N PRO A 12 18.76 27.24 13.62
CA PRO A 12 17.57 26.93 14.40
C PRO A 12 17.85 25.64 15.17
N TRP A 13 17.82 25.72 16.49
CA TRP A 13 17.88 24.56 17.37
C TRP A 13 16.88 23.51 16.85
N PRO A 14 17.25 22.23 16.70
CA PRO A 14 16.32 21.23 16.22
C PRO A 14 15.08 21.27 17.12
N PRO A 15 13.86 21.24 16.56
CA PRO A 15 12.65 21.20 17.37
C PRO A 15 12.79 20.10 18.44
N PRO A 16 12.24 20.30 19.65
CA PRO A 16 12.28 19.28 20.69
C PRO A 16 11.93 17.92 20.07
N ALA A 17 12.74 16.88 20.33
CA ALA A 17 12.64 15.61 19.62
C ALA A 17 11.21 15.04 19.60
N GLY A 18 10.41 15.32 20.64
CA GLY A 18 8.99 15.00 20.70
C GLY A 18 8.14 15.73 19.64
N ALA A 19 8.31 17.05 19.47
CA ALA A 19 7.57 17.82 18.47
C ALA A 19 7.93 17.38 17.05
N TYR A 20 9.22 17.14 16.77
CA TYR A 20 9.65 16.59 15.49
C TYR A 20 9.02 15.22 15.21
N ALA A 21 9.02 14.34 16.22
CA ALA A 21 8.46 12.99 16.11
C ALA A 21 6.94 13.01 15.92
N GLU A 22 6.25 13.94 16.57
CA GLU A 22 4.79 14.11 16.45
C GLU A 22 4.40 14.66 15.08
N GLU A 23 5.04 15.75 14.62
CA GLU A 23 4.78 16.35 13.30
C GLU A 23 5.02 15.37 12.13
N ARG A 24 5.95 14.44 12.30
CA ARG A 24 6.31 13.45 11.29
C ARG A 24 5.65 12.09 11.51
N GLY A 25 4.79 11.94 12.52
CA GLY A 25 4.10 10.68 12.81
C GLY A 25 5.03 9.53 13.21
N LEU A 26 6.26 9.82 13.68
CA LEU A 26 7.28 8.81 13.98
C LEU A 26 6.85 7.84 15.08
N PHE A 27 6.05 8.30 16.05
CA PHE A 27 5.53 7.43 17.10
C PHE A 27 4.60 6.35 16.55
N GLN A 28 3.71 6.73 15.62
CA GLN A 28 2.79 5.79 14.99
C GLN A 28 3.56 4.79 14.12
N LEU A 29 4.51 5.28 13.33
CA LEU A 29 5.38 4.45 12.52
C LEU A 29 6.14 3.42 13.36
N LEU A 30 6.78 3.87 14.46
CA LEU A 30 7.53 2.99 15.35
C LEU A 30 6.63 1.93 15.99
N GLN A 31 5.41 2.31 16.41
CA GLN A 31 4.45 1.38 16.98
C GLN A 31 4.05 0.30 15.97
N THR A 32 3.66 0.69 14.76
CA THR A 32 3.26 -0.25 13.70
C THR A 32 4.40 -1.19 13.33
N MET A 33 5.62 -0.67 13.17
CA MET A 33 6.78 -1.51 12.88
C MET A 33 7.07 -2.53 14.00
N LEU A 34 6.90 -2.13 15.26
CA LEU A 34 7.11 -3.03 16.39
C LEU A 34 6.04 -4.12 16.44
N GLU A 35 4.78 -3.78 16.18
CA GLU A 35 3.68 -4.75 16.06
C GLU A 35 3.95 -5.78 14.96
N GLU A 36 4.35 -5.33 13.76
CA GLU A 36 4.71 -6.20 12.63
C GLU A 36 5.87 -7.14 12.95
N LEU A 37 6.91 -6.65 13.63
CA LEU A 37 8.03 -7.49 14.07
C LEU A 37 7.60 -8.57 15.07
N LEU A 38 6.68 -8.24 15.98
CA LEU A 38 6.16 -9.19 16.96
C LEU A 38 5.27 -10.26 16.31
N ILE A 39 4.50 -9.89 15.28
CA ILE A 39 3.61 -10.80 14.55
C ILE A 39 4.42 -11.75 13.67
N HIS A 40 5.33 -11.22 12.86
CA HIS A 40 6.03 -12.00 11.83
C HIS A 40 7.31 -12.67 12.34
N LYS A 41 7.91 -12.15 13.43
CA LYS A 41 9.13 -12.66 14.05
C LYS A 41 10.19 -13.09 13.02
N PRO A 42 10.65 -12.16 12.16
CA PRO A 42 11.62 -12.46 11.10
C PRO A 42 12.99 -12.83 11.69
N ASP A 43 13.77 -13.61 10.93
CA ASP A 43 15.14 -14.00 11.31
C ASP A 43 16.11 -12.80 11.32
N ASP A 44 15.92 -11.83 10.42
CA ASP A 44 16.61 -10.54 10.42
C ASP A 44 15.60 -9.38 10.61
N PRO A 45 15.42 -8.90 11.85
CA PRO A 45 14.53 -7.79 12.15
C PRO A 45 14.90 -6.46 11.48
N ILE A 46 16.20 -6.19 11.31
CA ILE A 46 16.65 -4.89 10.78
C ILE A 46 16.37 -4.82 9.28
N GLU A 47 16.65 -5.89 8.54
CA GLU A 47 16.33 -5.97 7.12
C GLU A 47 14.82 -5.87 6.89
N PHE A 48 14.02 -6.55 7.72
CA PHE A 48 12.56 -6.46 7.67
C PHE A 48 12.07 -5.02 7.86
N MET A 49 12.57 -4.31 8.88
CA MET A 49 12.25 -2.90 9.14
C MET A 49 12.62 -1.98 7.98
N ILE A 50 13.80 -2.18 7.38
CA ILE A 50 14.26 -1.38 6.23
C ILE A 50 13.32 -1.56 5.03
N ASN A 51 12.89 -2.80 4.77
CA ASN A 51 11.98 -3.10 3.67
C ASN A 51 10.59 -2.50 3.92
N HIS A 52 10.07 -2.63 5.15
CA HIS A 52 8.80 -2.00 5.56
C HIS A 52 8.80 -0.49 5.30
N LEU A 53 9.86 0.21 5.71
CA LEU A 53 10.03 1.65 5.47
C LEU A 53 10.12 2.02 3.99
N LYS A 54 10.73 1.17 3.14
CA LYS A 54 10.83 1.40 1.69
C LYS A 54 9.50 1.22 0.97
N GLU A 55 8.65 0.33 1.48
CA GLU A 55 7.34 0.05 0.88
C GLU A 55 6.32 1.17 1.16
N ASN A 56 6.52 1.97 2.21
CA ASN A 56 5.80 3.21 2.50
C ASN A 56 4.27 3.05 2.42
N ASN A 57 3.78 1.91 2.90
CA ASN A 57 2.43 1.40 2.63
C ASN A 57 1.46 1.59 3.81
N ASP A 58 1.94 2.14 4.92
CA ASP A 58 1.16 2.23 6.17
C ASP A 58 -0.06 3.14 6.04
N ASP A 59 -0.04 4.09 5.09
CA ASP A 59 -1.11 5.07 4.90
C ASP A 59 -2.19 4.66 3.88
N ALA A 60 -2.03 3.54 3.17
CA ALA A 60 -2.93 3.12 2.10
C ALA A 60 -3.91 2.02 2.56
N PRO A 61 -5.21 2.34 2.77
CA PRO A 61 -6.17 1.35 3.23
C PRO A 61 -6.44 0.28 2.16
N ARG A 62 -6.22 -0.99 2.51
CA ARG A 62 -6.58 -2.15 1.67
C ARG A 62 -8.00 -2.61 2.03
N ILE A 63 -8.96 -2.38 1.15
CA ILE A 63 -10.38 -2.64 1.43
C ILE A 63 -10.88 -3.85 0.64
N CYS A 64 -11.41 -4.85 1.35
CA CYS A 64 -12.11 -5.99 0.75
C CYS A 64 -13.63 -5.87 1.00
N VAL A 65 -14.45 -5.82 -0.05
CA VAL A 65 -15.91 -5.72 0.05
C VAL A 65 -16.55 -7.08 -0.18
N LEU A 66 -17.22 -7.62 0.85
CA LEU A 66 -17.83 -8.94 0.84
C LEU A 66 -19.36 -8.83 0.95
N GLY A 67 -20.10 -9.71 0.26
CA GLY A 67 -21.56 -9.78 0.38
C GLY A 67 -22.27 -10.62 -0.70
N PRO A 68 -23.54 -11.02 -0.45
CA PRO A 68 -24.31 -11.87 -1.37
C PRO A 68 -24.55 -11.17 -2.73
N PRO A 69 -24.83 -11.92 -3.81
CA PRO A 69 -25.15 -11.34 -5.12
C PRO A 69 -26.30 -10.32 -5.00
N ALA A 70 -26.24 -9.25 -5.81
CA ALA A 70 -27.19 -8.13 -5.81
C ALA A 70 -27.26 -7.25 -4.53
N SER A 71 -26.38 -7.42 -3.54
CA SER A 71 -26.34 -6.58 -2.33
C SER A 71 -25.84 -5.13 -2.52
N GLY A 72 -25.49 -4.73 -3.74
CA GLY A 72 -24.91 -3.40 -4.00
C GLY A 72 -23.41 -3.26 -3.68
N LYS A 73 -22.71 -4.35 -3.36
CA LYS A 73 -21.24 -4.35 -3.10
C LYS A 73 -20.41 -3.70 -4.21
N THR A 74 -20.79 -3.87 -5.48
CA THR A 74 -20.13 -3.21 -6.61
C THR A 74 -20.28 -1.69 -6.54
N THR A 75 -21.48 -1.21 -6.18
CA THR A 75 -21.77 0.21 -6.00
C THR A 75 -20.96 0.79 -4.85
N ALA A 76 -20.93 0.12 -3.70
CA ALA A 76 -20.12 0.52 -2.56
C ALA A 76 -18.62 0.57 -2.90
N ALA A 77 -18.10 -0.47 -3.57
CA ALA A 77 -16.71 -0.50 -4.02
C ALA A 77 -16.38 0.66 -4.97
N MET A 78 -17.26 0.99 -5.92
CA MET A 78 -17.06 2.14 -6.82
C MET A 78 -17.02 3.47 -6.06
N TRP A 79 -17.86 3.65 -5.06
CA TRP A 79 -17.85 4.84 -4.19
C TRP A 79 -16.55 4.94 -3.39
N LEU A 80 -16.10 3.85 -2.79
CA LEU A 80 -14.84 3.79 -2.04
C LEU A 80 -13.64 4.08 -2.95
N CYS A 81 -13.63 3.54 -4.17
CA CYS A 81 -12.59 3.82 -5.15
C CYS A 81 -12.53 5.32 -5.51
N LYS A 82 -13.67 5.99 -5.64
CA LYS A 82 -13.71 7.44 -5.88
C LYS A 82 -13.25 8.24 -4.66
N HIS A 83 -13.66 7.84 -3.46
CA HIS A 83 -13.37 8.58 -2.23
C HIS A 83 -11.90 8.47 -1.82
N PHE A 84 -11.33 7.27 -1.90
CA PHE A 84 -9.93 7.01 -1.54
C PHE A 84 -8.98 7.10 -2.74
N ASN A 85 -9.48 7.47 -3.92
CA ASN A 85 -8.75 7.40 -5.20
C ASN A 85 -8.12 6.01 -5.43
N ALA A 86 -8.77 4.95 -4.96
CA ALA A 86 -8.24 3.60 -4.95
C ALA A 86 -8.54 2.84 -6.23
N ILE A 87 -7.68 1.89 -6.57
CA ILE A 87 -7.86 1.00 -7.72
C ILE A 87 -8.83 -0.13 -7.38
N ARG A 88 -9.91 -0.24 -8.17
CA ARG A 88 -10.84 -1.37 -8.07
C ARG A 88 -10.24 -2.62 -8.69
N VAL A 89 -10.13 -3.70 -7.91
CA VAL A 89 -9.80 -5.04 -8.39
C VAL A 89 -11.06 -5.93 -8.30
N SER A 90 -11.47 -6.49 -9.43
CA SER A 90 -12.64 -7.36 -9.58
C SER A 90 -12.36 -8.46 -10.61
N GLN A 91 -13.14 -9.55 -10.57
CA GLN A 91 -13.02 -10.63 -11.57
C GLN A 91 -13.09 -10.10 -13.01
N GLU A 92 -14.00 -9.16 -13.27
CA GLU A 92 -14.13 -8.52 -14.58
C GLU A 92 -12.86 -7.76 -14.97
N THR A 93 -12.35 -6.91 -14.08
CA THR A 93 -11.18 -6.07 -14.36
C THR A 93 -9.89 -6.87 -14.51
N LEU A 94 -9.77 -7.98 -13.77
CA LEU A 94 -8.65 -8.92 -13.90
C LEU A 94 -8.66 -9.64 -15.25
N LEU A 95 -9.84 -9.99 -15.76
CA LEU A 95 -9.98 -10.72 -17.03
C LEU A 95 -9.98 -9.81 -18.28
N PHE A 96 -10.35 -8.54 -18.12
CA PHE A 96 -10.46 -7.60 -19.25
C PHE A 96 -9.14 -6.95 -19.64
N LYS A 97 -8.18 -6.84 -18.71
CA LYS A 97 -6.88 -6.24 -18.98
C LYS A 97 -5.93 -7.34 -19.48
N GLU A 98 -5.52 -7.27 -20.75
CA GLU A 98 -4.45 -8.08 -21.39
C GLU A 98 -3.03 -7.85 -20.79
N VAL A 99 -2.96 -7.38 -19.55
CA VAL A 99 -1.73 -6.91 -18.92
C VAL A 99 -1.02 -8.03 -18.17
N LEU A 100 -1.72 -9.11 -17.80
CA LEU A 100 -1.20 -10.15 -16.92
C LEU A 100 -0.86 -11.41 -17.72
N MET A 101 0.31 -12.01 -17.49
CA MET A 101 0.77 -13.20 -18.22
C MET A 101 -0.20 -14.39 -18.07
N GLN A 102 -0.92 -14.47 -16.95
CA GLN A 102 -1.83 -15.57 -16.64
C GLN A 102 -3.28 -15.31 -17.11
N THR A 103 -3.56 -14.18 -17.76
CA THR A 103 -4.91 -13.87 -18.25
C THR A 103 -5.35 -14.75 -19.40
N GLU A 104 -4.42 -15.17 -20.27
CA GLU A 104 -4.73 -16.04 -21.41
C GLU A 104 -5.20 -17.44 -20.96
N GLU A 105 -4.56 -17.99 -19.92
CA GLU A 105 -4.98 -19.26 -19.32
C GLU A 105 -6.36 -19.14 -18.68
N ALA A 106 -6.60 -18.05 -17.93
CA ALA A 106 -7.91 -17.80 -17.31
C ALA A 106 -9.03 -17.55 -18.34
N LYS A 107 -8.73 -16.88 -19.45
CA LYS A 107 -9.65 -16.71 -20.58
C LYS A 107 -9.99 -18.05 -21.23
N ALA A 108 -9.01 -18.93 -21.44
CA ALA A 108 -9.23 -20.26 -22.02
C ALA A 108 -10.19 -21.11 -21.16
N TYR A 109 -10.12 -21.04 -19.83
CA TYR A 109 -11.10 -21.70 -18.95
C TYR A 109 -12.51 -21.11 -19.10
N LYS A 110 -12.61 -19.79 -19.22
CA LYS A 110 -13.88 -19.08 -19.41
C LYS A 110 -14.52 -19.41 -20.76
N GLU A 111 -13.74 -19.48 -21.83
CA GLU A 111 -14.20 -19.88 -23.18
C GLU A 111 -14.71 -21.32 -23.20
N ARG A 112 -14.10 -22.20 -22.39
CA ARG A 112 -14.54 -23.58 -22.21
C ARG A 112 -15.73 -23.74 -21.27
N ASN A 113 -16.33 -22.64 -20.78
CA ASN A 113 -17.38 -22.63 -19.75
C ASN A 113 -16.98 -23.39 -18.46
N GLN A 114 -15.68 -23.47 -18.18
CA GLN A 114 -15.15 -24.12 -16.99
C GLN A 114 -14.92 -23.10 -15.86
N LYS A 115 -15.04 -23.57 -14.62
CA LYS A 115 -14.69 -22.75 -13.46
C LYS A 115 -13.18 -22.56 -13.40
N ILE A 116 -12.75 -21.31 -13.34
CA ILE A 116 -11.33 -20.95 -13.13
C ILE A 116 -10.91 -21.43 -11.74
N PRO A 117 -9.80 -22.20 -11.62
CA PRO A 117 -9.30 -22.66 -10.32
C PRO A 117 -8.96 -21.51 -9.36
N ASN A 118 -9.18 -21.72 -8.05
CA ASN A 118 -8.89 -20.71 -7.03
C ASN A 118 -7.41 -20.30 -6.99
N ALA A 119 -6.49 -21.24 -7.25
CA ALA A 119 -5.07 -20.95 -7.33
C ALA A 119 -4.75 -19.95 -8.45
N LEU A 120 -5.41 -20.07 -9.61
CA LEU A 120 -5.25 -19.15 -10.72
C LEU A 120 -5.81 -17.76 -10.37
N TRP A 121 -6.95 -17.69 -9.68
CA TRP A 121 -7.47 -16.42 -9.15
C TRP A 121 -6.50 -15.75 -8.17
N ALA A 122 -5.91 -16.51 -7.25
CA ALA A 122 -4.95 -15.99 -6.28
C ALA A 122 -3.73 -15.39 -6.98
N ASN A 123 -3.17 -16.09 -7.98
CA ASN A 123 -2.04 -15.60 -8.75
C ASN A 123 -2.39 -14.33 -9.55
N LEU A 124 -3.55 -14.27 -10.20
CA LEU A 124 -4.01 -13.08 -10.93
C LEU A 124 -4.17 -11.87 -10.01
N ILE A 125 -4.70 -12.07 -8.81
CA ILE A 125 -4.83 -11.01 -7.80
C ILE A 125 -3.43 -10.57 -7.34
N GLN A 126 -2.54 -11.50 -7.05
CA GLN A 126 -1.17 -11.20 -6.62
C GLN A 126 -0.41 -10.39 -7.68
N GLU A 127 -0.42 -10.84 -8.94
CA GLU A 127 0.21 -10.15 -10.07
C GLU A 127 -0.36 -8.74 -10.24
N ARG A 128 -1.69 -8.59 -10.08
CA ARG A 128 -2.34 -7.27 -10.15
C ARG A 128 -1.90 -6.33 -9.03
N LEU A 129 -1.79 -6.84 -7.81
CA LEU A 129 -1.40 -6.06 -6.61
C LEU A 129 0.08 -5.70 -6.61
N SER A 130 0.93 -6.48 -7.27
CA SER A 130 2.36 -6.20 -7.44
C SER A 130 2.66 -5.07 -8.43
N ASN A 131 1.67 -4.56 -9.17
CA ASN A 131 1.88 -3.46 -10.10
C ASN A 131 2.07 -2.13 -9.37
N VAL A 132 2.89 -1.26 -9.97
CA VAL A 132 3.28 0.04 -9.39
C VAL A 132 2.07 0.94 -9.10
N ASP A 133 1.00 0.82 -9.89
CA ASP A 133 -0.23 1.56 -9.67
C ASP A 133 -0.98 1.13 -8.40
N CYS A 134 -0.85 -0.13 -7.98
CA CYS A 134 -1.42 -0.64 -6.73
C CYS A 134 -0.51 -0.42 -5.51
N ILE A 135 0.80 -0.24 -5.71
CA ILE A 135 1.77 -0.07 -4.61
C ILE A 135 1.97 1.41 -4.26
N LYS A 136 2.06 2.30 -5.26
CA LYS A 136 2.51 3.69 -5.07
C LYS A 136 1.42 4.73 -5.26
N GLN A 137 0.20 4.48 -4.81
CA GLN A 137 -0.79 5.55 -4.71
C GLN A 137 -0.48 6.45 -3.51
N VAL A 138 0.49 7.33 -3.71
CA VAL A 138 0.80 8.44 -2.83
C VAL A 138 -0.45 9.32 -2.73
N ARG A 139 -0.96 9.49 -1.51
CA ARG A 139 -1.90 10.57 -1.20
C ARG A 139 -1.28 11.87 -1.71
N ILE A 140 -1.89 12.49 -2.72
CA ILE A 140 -1.70 13.91 -2.95
C ILE A 140 -2.42 14.56 -1.77
N ALA A 141 -1.66 14.87 -0.71
CA ALA A 141 -2.14 15.75 0.33
C ALA A 141 -2.45 17.13 -0.31
N PRO A 142 -3.57 17.77 0.03
CA PRO A 142 -3.85 19.14 -0.39
C PRO A 142 -2.84 20.14 0.18
#